data_AF-A0A1V2RLH6-F1
#
_entry.id   AF-A0A1V2RLH6-F1
#
_cell.length_a   1.000
_cell.length_b   1.000
_cell.length_c   1.000
_cell.angle_alpha   90.00
_cell.angle_beta   90.00
_cell.angle_gamma   90.00
#
_symmetry.space_group_name_H-M   'P 1'
#
loop_
_entity.id
_entity.type
_entity.pdbx_description
1 polymer ?
#
loop_
_entity_poly.entity_id
_entity_poly.type
_entity_poly.pdbx_seq_one_letter_code
_entity_poly.pdbx_strand_id
1 'polypeptide(L)'
;MRVSWIRRLRPAGSRGAEARAAAWKAQVTIALRAPVSANGVDGDDEDRVIGASVEHSIHVDRALSDLLTALEPNHPLAFPVFEARSAVLELSLLREHWVTYCGERARPDADETGLGLDREFPAPARVRAWPLYNTARRRTERLNAHLVRLQAELADFTGHDITGRQRPAA
;
A
#
# COMPACT_ATOMS: atom_id res chain seq x y z
N MET A 1 -23.99 -33.14 27.12
CA MET A 1 -23.81 -31.75 26.65
C MET A 1 -23.55 -31.77 25.14
N ARG A 2 -24.47 -31.29 24.30
CA ARG A 2 -24.26 -31.16 22.85
C ARG A 2 -23.83 -29.73 22.55
N VAL A 3 -22.58 -29.54 22.15
CA VAL A 3 -22.07 -28.26 21.65
C VAL A 3 -22.56 -28.09 20.22
N SER A 4 -23.54 -27.21 20.03
CA SER A 4 -24.06 -26.83 18.72
C SER A 4 -23.14 -25.78 18.11
N TRP A 5 -22.35 -26.19 17.11
CA TRP A 5 -21.57 -25.27 16.28
C TRP A 5 -22.49 -24.62 15.25
N ILE A 6 -23.27 -23.62 15.67
CA ILE A 6 -23.94 -22.72 14.72
C ILE A 6 -22.86 -21.81 14.14
N ARG A 7 -22.23 -22.30 13.07
CA ARG A 7 -21.50 -21.46 12.12
C ARG A 7 -22.57 -20.56 11.49
N ARG A 8 -22.76 -19.36 12.04
CA ARG A 8 -23.63 -18.33 11.46
C ARG A 8 -23.14 -18.07 10.05
N LEU A 9 -23.77 -18.71 9.07
CA LEU A 9 -23.63 -18.38 7.66
C LEU A 9 -24.15 -16.95 7.51
N ARG A 10 -23.21 -16.00 7.39
CA ARG A 10 -23.53 -14.62 7.02
C ARG A 10 -24.33 -14.66 5.71
N PRO A 11 -25.39 -13.83 5.56
CA PRO A 11 -26.12 -13.74 4.31
C PRO A 11 -25.16 -13.48 3.14
N ALA A 12 -25.32 -14.16 2.00
CA ALA A 12 -24.43 -13.99 0.85
C ALA A 12 -24.26 -12.52 0.41
N GLY A 13 -25.30 -11.69 0.60
CA GLY A 13 -25.24 -10.25 0.32
C GLY A 13 -24.35 -9.43 1.25
N SER A 14 -24.09 -9.87 2.49
CA SER A 14 -23.24 -9.12 3.43
C SER A 14 -21.76 -9.27 3.14
N ARG A 15 -21.33 -10.42 2.60
CA ARG A 15 -19.95 -10.63 2.12
C ARG A 15 -19.62 -9.75 0.93
N GLY A 16 -20.54 -9.62 -0.04
CA GLY A 16 -20.34 -8.73 -1.18
C GLY A 16 -20.22 -7.25 -0.76
N ALA A 17 -21.00 -6.82 0.22
CA ALA A 17 -20.89 -5.46 0.77
C ALA A 17 -19.58 -5.24 1.56
N GLU A 18 -19.17 -6.23 2.37
CA GLU A 18 -17.90 -6.22 3.11
C GLU A 18 -16.69 -6.17 2.17
N ALA A 19 -16.71 -6.99 1.10
CA ALA A 19 -15.68 -6.98 0.06
C ALA A 19 -15.58 -5.63 -0.66
N ARG A 20 -16.72 -5.01 -1.04
CA ARG A 20 -16.71 -3.67 -1.67
C ARG A 20 -16.20 -2.59 -0.73
N ALA A 21 -16.59 -2.62 0.55
CA ALA A 21 -16.10 -1.67 1.55
C ALA A 21 -14.58 -1.83 1.77
N ALA A 22 -14.09 -3.07 1.84
CA ALA A 22 -12.66 -3.35 1.94
C ALA A 22 -11.90 -2.91 0.68
N ALA A 23 -12.47 -3.14 -0.51
CA ALA A 23 -11.88 -2.72 -1.78
C ALA A 23 -11.79 -1.20 -1.88
N TRP A 24 -12.85 -0.47 -1.51
CA TRP A 24 -12.84 0.98 -1.43
C TRP A 24 -11.76 1.50 -0.46
N LYS A 25 -11.69 0.93 0.75
CA LYS A 25 -10.66 1.27 1.74
C LYS A 25 -9.26 1.01 1.18
N ALA A 26 -9.05 -0.09 0.45
CA ALA A 26 -7.79 -0.39 -0.19
C ALA A 26 -7.43 0.64 -1.27
N GLN A 27 -8.37 1.02 -2.14
CA GLN A 27 -8.13 2.08 -3.13
C GLN A 27 -7.74 3.40 -2.48
N VAL A 28 -8.47 3.85 -1.45
CA VAL A 28 -8.16 5.09 -0.73
C VAL A 28 -6.79 5.01 -0.07
N THR A 29 -6.47 3.88 0.57
CA THR A 29 -5.17 3.68 1.22
C THR A 29 -4.05 3.72 0.19
N ILE A 30 -4.17 3.01 -0.93
CA ILE A 30 -3.16 3.02 -2.00
C ILE A 30 -2.99 4.45 -2.53
N ALA A 31 -4.08 5.16 -2.84
CA ALA A 31 -4.02 6.52 -3.36
C ALA A 31 -3.32 7.52 -2.42
N LEU A 32 -3.50 7.37 -1.10
CA LEU A 32 -2.91 8.28 -0.11
C LEU A 32 -1.51 7.85 0.35
N ARG A 33 -1.18 6.57 0.29
CA ARG A 33 -0.03 5.98 1.01
C ARG A 33 0.95 5.22 0.12
N ALA A 34 0.59 4.93 -1.12
CA ALA A 34 1.50 4.44 -2.14
C ALA A 34 1.35 5.35 -3.36
N PRO A 35 1.92 6.57 -3.32
CA PRO A 35 1.95 7.44 -4.47
C PRO A 35 2.63 6.67 -5.59
N VAL A 36 1.82 6.21 -6.55
CA VAL A 36 2.32 5.52 -7.73
C VAL A 36 3.10 6.56 -8.50
N SER A 37 4.40 6.35 -8.70
CA SER A 37 5.16 7.17 -9.63
C SER A 37 4.51 7.04 -11.00
N ALA A 38 3.76 8.07 -11.41
CA ALA A 38 3.40 8.22 -12.80
C ALA A 38 4.72 8.37 -13.58
N ASN A 39 4.84 7.70 -14.72
CA ASN A 39 6.01 7.89 -15.59
C ASN A 39 6.16 9.40 -15.88
N GLY A 40 7.30 10.00 -15.52
CA GLY A 40 7.57 11.43 -15.74
C GLY A 40 7.75 12.30 -14.49
N VAL A 41 7.94 11.71 -13.32
CA VAL A 41 8.27 12.42 -12.08
C VAL A 41 9.78 12.76 -12.07
N ASP A 42 10.15 14.00 -11.71
CA ASP A 42 11.55 14.41 -11.58
C ASP A 42 12.30 13.52 -10.56
N GLY A 43 13.62 13.32 -10.73
CA GLY A 43 14.38 12.37 -9.91
C GLY A 43 14.36 12.63 -8.39
N ASP A 44 14.25 13.90 -7.95
CA ASP A 44 14.09 14.23 -6.53
C ASP A 44 12.70 13.84 -5.98
N ASP A 45 11.67 13.83 -6.82
CA ASP A 45 10.35 13.34 -6.44
C ASP A 45 10.29 11.81 -6.45
N GLU A 46 11.08 11.12 -7.27
CA GLU A 46 11.23 9.65 -7.20
C GLU A 46 11.79 9.21 -5.84
N ASP A 47 12.85 9.87 -5.34
CA ASP A 47 13.45 9.52 -4.06
C ASP A 47 12.50 9.74 -2.87
N ARG A 48 11.71 10.81 -2.90
CA ARG A 48 10.65 11.05 -1.92
C ARG A 48 9.63 9.93 -1.94
N VAL A 49 9.19 9.51 -3.13
CA VAL A 49 8.24 8.40 -3.30
C VAL A 49 8.83 7.11 -2.74
N ILE A 50 10.11 6.81 -2.98
CA ILE A 50 10.76 5.60 -2.45
C ILE A 50 10.73 5.59 -0.92
N GLY A 51 11.18 6.67 -0.27
CA GLY A 51 11.21 6.78 1.18
C GLY A 51 9.81 6.72 1.82
N ALA A 52 8.86 7.48 1.26
CA ALA A 52 7.48 7.47 1.71
C ALA A 52 6.81 6.10 1.53
N SER A 53 7.07 5.41 0.40
CA SER A 53 6.53 4.07 0.14
C SER A 53 7.02 3.04 1.16
N VAL A 54 8.27 3.14 1.61
CA VAL A 54 8.80 2.27 2.68
C VAL A 54 8.14 2.57 4.02
N GLU A 55 7.98 3.85 4.38
CA GLU A 55 7.31 4.24 5.63
C GLU A 55 5.85 3.75 5.67
N HIS A 56 5.16 3.85 4.53
CA HIS A 56 3.74 3.58 4.40
C HIS A 56 3.36 2.14 4.05
N SER A 57 4.34 1.30 3.74
CA SER A 57 4.11 -0.07 3.27
C SER A 57 3.23 -0.89 4.22
N ILE A 58 3.32 -0.66 5.54
CA ILE A 58 2.53 -1.35 6.55
C ILE A 58 1.03 -1.04 6.46
N HIS A 59 0.68 0.18 6.07
CA HIS A 59 -0.71 0.58 5.90
C HIS A 59 -1.31 -0.09 4.66
N VAL A 60 -0.52 -0.15 3.59
CA VAL A 60 -0.93 -0.82 2.34
C VAL A 60 -1.03 -2.34 2.54
N ASP A 61 -0.07 -2.98 3.24
CA ASP A 61 -0.16 -4.41 3.58
C ASP A 61 -1.44 -4.72 4.34
N ARG A 62 -1.74 -3.93 5.38
CA ARG A 62 -2.94 -4.12 6.18
C ARG A 62 -4.21 -3.98 5.35
N ALA A 63 -4.30 -2.96 4.49
CA ALA A 63 -5.47 -2.76 3.64
C ALA A 63 -5.66 -3.91 2.63
N LEU A 64 -4.58 -4.42 2.03
CA LEU A 64 -4.64 -5.55 1.11
C LEU A 64 -4.94 -6.87 1.84
N SER A 65 -4.44 -7.06 3.06
CA SER A 65 -4.76 -8.21 3.90
C SER A 65 -6.24 -8.22 4.34
N ASP A 66 -6.76 -7.06 4.75
CA ASP A 66 -8.18 -6.89 5.07
C ASP A 66 -9.04 -7.25 3.84
N LEU A 67 -8.64 -6.78 2.66
CA LEU A 67 -9.33 -7.09 1.41
C LEU A 67 -9.30 -8.59 1.09
N LEU A 68 -8.13 -9.25 1.13
CA LEU A 68 -8.05 -10.71 0.92
C LEU A 68 -8.94 -11.50 1.87
N THR A 69 -9.08 -11.04 3.12
CA THR A 69 -9.94 -11.67 4.13
C THR A 69 -11.43 -11.50 3.79
N ALA A 70 -11.79 -10.36 3.20
CA ALA A 70 -13.16 -10.07 2.79
C ALA A 70 -13.55 -10.74 1.46
N LEU A 71 -12.58 -10.98 0.57
CA LEU A 71 -12.79 -11.68 -0.69
C LEU A 71 -13.10 -13.17 -0.48
N GLU A 72 -13.96 -13.72 -1.32
CA GLU A 72 -14.16 -15.16 -1.36
C GLU A 72 -12.93 -15.85 -2.00
N PRO A 73 -12.61 -17.12 -1.64
CA PRO A 73 -11.38 -17.79 -2.10
C PRO A 73 -11.21 -17.85 -3.63
N ASN A 74 -12.32 -17.86 -4.38
CA ASN A 74 -12.32 -17.93 -5.84
C ASN A 74 -12.69 -16.58 -6.49
N HIS A 75 -12.66 -15.48 -5.73
CA HIS A 75 -12.97 -14.17 -6.27
C HIS A 75 -11.91 -13.76 -7.30
N PRO A 76 -12.27 -13.21 -8.48
CA PRO A 76 -11.31 -12.84 -9.52
C PRO A 76 -10.19 -11.89 -9.04
N LEU A 77 -10.51 -10.98 -8.12
CA LEU A 77 -9.53 -10.06 -7.50
C LEU A 77 -8.55 -10.72 -6.52
N ALA A 78 -8.78 -11.95 -6.07
CA ALA A 78 -7.99 -12.53 -4.99
C ALA A 78 -6.51 -12.67 -5.37
N PHE A 79 -6.22 -13.08 -6.60
CA PHE A 79 -4.86 -13.26 -7.07
C PHE A 79 -4.12 -11.92 -7.28
N PRO A 80 -4.68 -10.92 -8.00
CA PRO A 80 -4.07 -9.59 -8.12
C PRO A 80 -3.80 -8.91 -6.78
N VAL A 81 -4.73 -9.02 -5.81
CA VAL A 81 -4.54 -8.48 -4.46
C VAL A 81 -3.42 -9.23 -3.73
N PHE A 82 -3.32 -10.56 -3.89
CA PHE A 82 -2.26 -11.37 -3.31
C PHE A 82 -0.87 -11.01 -3.85
N GLU A 83 -0.73 -10.80 -5.16
CA GLU A 83 0.54 -10.39 -5.76
C GLU A 83 0.98 -9.01 -5.27
N ALA A 84 0.07 -8.03 -5.27
CA ALA A 84 0.36 -6.70 -4.75
C ALA A 84 0.76 -6.73 -3.27
N ARG A 85 0.06 -7.52 -2.45
CA ARG A 85 0.38 -7.70 -1.04
C ARG A 85 1.76 -8.34 -0.86
N SER A 86 2.09 -9.35 -1.65
CA SER A 86 3.40 -10.01 -1.59
C SER A 86 4.53 -9.02 -1.89
N ALA A 87 4.36 -8.15 -2.89
CA ALA A 87 5.31 -7.08 -3.18
C ALA A 87 5.42 -6.04 -2.05
N VAL A 88 4.31 -5.67 -1.42
CA VAL A 88 4.31 -4.69 -0.32
C VAL A 88 4.93 -5.26 0.96
N LEU A 89 4.79 -6.57 1.19
CA LEU A 89 5.43 -7.27 2.29
C LEU A 89 6.95 -7.22 2.15
N GLU A 90 7.48 -7.47 0.95
CA GLU A 90 8.92 -7.30 0.67
C GLU A 90 9.40 -5.89 1.00
N LEU A 91 8.62 -4.86 0.67
CA LEU A 91 8.97 -3.47 1.00
C LEU A 91 8.92 -3.22 2.52
N SER A 92 7.92 -3.79 3.21
CA SER A 92 7.72 -3.63 4.66
C SER A 92 8.85 -4.20 5.50
N LEU A 93 9.55 -5.22 5.01
CA LEU A 93 10.77 -5.74 5.66
C LEU A 93 11.89 -4.69 5.74
N LEU A 94 11.87 -3.65 4.90
CA LEU A 94 12.85 -2.58 4.95
C LEU A 94 12.49 -1.48 5.95
N ARG A 95 11.24 -1.44 6.45
CA ARG A 95 10.74 -0.33 7.25
C ARG A 95 11.48 -0.18 8.57
N GLU A 96 11.79 -1.26 9.28
CA GLU A 96 12.54 -1.18 10.53
C GLU A 96 13.93 -0.58 10.30
N HIS A 97 14.61 -0.98 9.22
CA HIS A 97 15.91 -0.41 8.84
C HIS A 97 15.80 1.08 8.47
N TRP A 98 14.71 1.47 7.81
CA TRP A 98 14.41 2.87 7.49
C TRP A 98 14.19 3.72 8.73
N VAL A 99 13.40 3.21 9.69
CA VAL A 99 13.12 3.86 10.97
C VAL A 99 14.39 4.07 11.77
N THR A 100 15.23 3.03 11.90
CA THR A 100 16.53 3.13 12.59
C THR A 100 17.44 4.14 11.89
N TYR A 101 17.59 4.04 10.57
CA TYR A 101 18.44 4.94 9.79
C TYR A 101 18.06 6.42 9.94
N CYS A 102 16.76 6.71 9.94
CA CYS A 102 16.25 8.07 10.13
C CYS A 102 16.40 8.53 11.58
N GLY A 103 16.19 7.65 12.56
CA GLY A 103 16.36 7.96 13.99
C GLY A 103 17.80 8.34 14.35
N GLU A 104 18.79 7.64 13.79
CA GLU A 104 20.22 7.98 13.97
C GLU A 104 20.61 9.33 13.38
N ARG A 105 19.82 9.84 12.42
CA ARG A 105 20.07 11.08 11.67
C ARG A 105 19.01 12.14 11.93
N ALA A 106 18.31 11.98 13.04
CA ALA A 106 17.32 12.92 13.52
C ALA A 106 17.94 14.28 13.80
N ARG A 107 17.12 15.32 13.68
CA ARG A 107 17.51 16.65 14.16
C ARG A 107 17.63 16.62 15.70
N PRO A 108 18.57 17.36 16.30
CA PRO A 108 18.82 17.30 17.75
C PRO A 108 17.61 17.64 18.63
N ASP A 109 16.64 18.37 18.07
CA ASP A 109 15.44 18.89 18.72
C ASP A 109 14.14 18.21 18.23
N ALA A 110 14.24 17.15 17.42
CA ALA A 110 13.06 16.44 16.91
C ALA A 110 12.37 15.65 18.01
N ASP A 111 11.11 15.98 18.28
CA ASP A 111 10.20 15.16 19.07
C ASP A 111 9.68 13.96 18.26
N GLU A 112 8.87 13.08 18.88
CA GLU A 112 8.32 11.90 18.19
C GLU A 112 7.52 12.26 16.93
N THR A 113 6.82 13.40 16.96
CA THR A 113 6.05 13.93 15.82
C THR A 113 6.97 14.35 14.69
N GLY A 114 8.01 15.14 14.99
CA GLY A 114 9.02 15.57 14.05
C GLY A 114 9.78 14.40 13.43
N LEU A 115 10.11 13.38 14.23
CA LEU A 115 10.71 12.12 13.74
C LEU A 115 9.77 11.39 12.78
N GLY A 116 8.47 11.35 13.07
CA GLY A 116 7.47 10.76 12.18
C GLY A 116 7.38 11.49 10.84
N LEU A 117 7.28 12.82 10.87
CA LEU A 117 7.20 13.66 9.67
C LEU A 117 8.47 13.57 8.82
N ASP A 118 9.66 13.55 9.44
CA ASP A 118 10.93 13.41 8.73
C ASP A 118 11.07 12.08 7.99
N ARG A 119 10.36 11.02 8.44
CA ARG A 119 10.30 9.72 7.76
C ARG A 119 9.24 9.67 6.67
N GLU A 120 8.09 10.30 6.91
CA GLU A 120 6.97 10.38 5.97
C GLU A 120 7.27 11.30 4.78
N PHE A 121 8.01 12.38 5.02
CA PHE A 121 8.41 13.36 4.01
C PHE A 121 9.93 13.51 3.96
N PRO A 122 10.67 12.45 3.55
CA PRO A 122 12.11 12.46 3.65
C PRO A 122 12.76 13.34 2.58
N ALA A 123 13.86 13.98 2.96
CA ALA A 123 14.70 14.70 1.99
C ALA A 123 15.30 13.72 0.96
N PRO A 124 15.26 14.01 -0.36
CA PRO A 124 15.78 13.12 -1.40
C PRO A 124 17.23 12.65 -1.14
N ALA A 125 18.10 13.58 -0.73
CA ALA A 125 19.51 13.28 -0.41
C ALA A 125 19.66 12.26 0.73
N ARG A 126 18.75 12.29 1.73
CA ARG A 126 18.73 11.32 2.83
C ARG A 126 18.33 9.94 2.33
N VAL A 127 17.34 9.86 1.45
CA VAL A 127 16.92 8.59 0.84
C VAL A 127 18.04 7.98 0.00
N ARG A 128 18.71 8.78 -0.84
CA ARG A 128 19.88 8.32 -1.64
C ARG A 128 21.06 7.86 -0.79
N ALA A 129 21.28 8.48 0.35
CA ALA A 129 22.35 8.13 1.28
C ALA A 129 22.03 6.90 2.15
N TRP A 130 20.83 6.32 2.05
CA TRP A 130 20.46 5.13 2.80
C TRP A 130 21.12 3.88 2.19
N PRO A 131 21.82 3.02 2.97
CA PRO A 131 22.51 1.85 2.42
C PRO A 131 21.63 0.88 1.63
N LEU A 132 20.32 0.83 1.93
CA LEU A 132 19.37 -0.04 1.25
C LEU A 132 18.61 0.64 0.11
N TYR A 133 19.00 1.86 -0.28
CA TYR A 133 18.34 2.66 -1.32
C TYR A 133 18.05 1.87 -2.60
N ASN A 134 19.06 1.21 -3.19
CA ASN A 134 18.88 0.46 -4.44
C ASN A 134 17.93 -0.73 -4.29
N THR A 135 17.87 -1.33 -3.10
CA THR A 135 16.93 -2.41 -2.81
C THR A 135 15.52 -1.87 -2.65
N ALA A 136 15.36 -0.75 -1.95
CA ALA A 136 14.08 -0.06 -1.79
C ALA A 136 13.53 0.38 -3.14
N ARG A 137 14.34 1.03 -3.99
CA ARG A 137 13.97 1.47 -5.33
C ARG A 137 13.36 0.34 -6.17
N ARG A 138 14.08 -0.79 -6.31
CA ARG A 138 13.59 -1.95 -7.08
C ARG A 138 12.29 -2.54 -6.52
N ARG A 139 12.15 -2.60 -5.19
CA ARG A 139 10.93 -3.10 -4.55
C ARG A 139 9.75 -2.14 -4.73
N THR A 140 10.00 -0.83 -4.68
CA THR A 140 9.00 0.21 -4.98
C THR A 140 8.58 0.15 -6.45
N GLU A 141 9.50 0.00 -7.40
CA GLU A 141 9.18 -0.18 -8.83
C GLU A 141 8.28 -1.41 -9.05
N ARG A 142 8.66 -2.55 -8.46
CA ARG A 142 7.87 -3.78 -8.53
C ARG A 142 6.48 -3.61 -7.91
N LEU A 143 6.40 -3.03 -6.72
CA LEU A 143 5.13 -2.72 -6.05
C LEU A 143 4.25 -1.83 -6.94
N ASN A 144 4.80 -0.76 -7.49
CA ASN A 144 4.08 0.17 -8.35
C ASN A 144 3.49 -0.55 -9.58
N ALA A 145 4.23 -1.47 -10.20
CA ALA A 145 3.72 -2.26 -11.32
C ALA A 145 2.47 -3.09 -10.94
N HIS A 146 2.44 -3.68 -9.74
CA HIS A 146 1.27 -4.41 -9.25
C HIS A 146 0.13 -3.46 -8.86
N LEU A 147 0.43 -2.34 -8.19
CA LEU A 147 -0.58 -1.39 -7.75
C LEU A 147 -1.29 -0.69 -8.90
N VAL A 148 -0.59 -0.38 -10.01
CA VAL A 148 -1.20 0.19 -11.22
C VAL A 148 -2.27 -0.74 -11.78
N ARG A 149 -1.96 -2.04 -11.87
CA ARG A 149 -2.91 -3.05 -12.36
C ARG A 149 -4.08 -3.20 -11.40
N LEU A 150 -3.77 -3.34 -10.10
CA LEU A 150 -4.77 -3.53 -9.07
C LEU A 150 -5.72 -2.33 -8.96
N GLN A 151 -5.25 -1.09 -9.09
CA GLN A 151 -6.10 0.10 -9.01
C GLN A 151 -7.23 0.08 -10.06
N ALA A 152 -6.93 -0.35 -11.29
CA ALA A 152 -7.93 -0.47 -12.34
C ALA A 152 -9.00 -1.53 -12.00
N GLU A 153 -8.56 -2.70 -11.55
CA GLU A 153 -9.48 -3.79 -11.17
C GLU A 153 -10.34 -3.43 -9.95
N LEU A 154 -9.77 -2.73 -8.97
CA LEU A 154 -10.51 -2.23 -7.83
C LEU A 154 -11.54 -1.19 -8.24
N ALA A 155 -11.22 -0.30 -9.20
CA ALA A 155 -12.16 0.70 -9.68
C ALA A 155 -13.35 0.07 -10.40
N ASP A 156 -13.11 -0.97 -11.19
CA ASP A 156 -14.17 -1.75 -11.83
C ASP A 156 -15.05 -2.46 -10.81
N PHE A 157 -14.45 -3.01 -9.76
CA PHE A 157 -15.19 -3.72 -8.72
C PHE A 157 -16.00 -2.80 -7.79
N THR A 158 -15.48 -1.62 -7.46
CA THR A 158 -16.17 -0.64 -6.61
C THR A 158 -17.10 0.28 -7.39
N GLY A 159 -16.94 0.38 -8.71
CA GLY A 159 -17.65 1.33 -9.56
C GLY A 159 -17.10 2.77 -9.45
N HIS A 160 -15.96 2.96 -8.79
CA HIS A 160 -15.37 4.27 -8.53
C HIS A 160 -13.86 4.27 -8.79
N ASP A 161 -13.42 5.13 -9.71
CA ASP A 161 -12.00 5.43 -9.90
C ASP A 161 -11.61 6.68 -9.11
N ILE A 162 -10.86 6.46 -8.03
CA ILE A 162 -10.38 7.52 -7.13
C ILE A 162 -9.08 8.16 -7.62
N THR A 163 -8.44 7.57 -8.63
CA THR A 163 -7.16 8.06 -9.18
C THR A 163 -7.35 9.21 -10.17
N GLY A 164 -8.60 9.52 -10.54
CA GLY A 164 -8.94 10.61 -11.45
C GLY A 164 -8.44 10.40 -12.89
N ARG A 165 -7.92 9.20 -13.23
CA ARG A 165 -7.59 8.86 -14.61
C ARG A 165 -8.90 8.72 -15.37
N GLN A 166 -9.26 9.74 -16.14
CA GLN A 166 -10.39 9.63 -17.07
C GLN A 166 -10.16 8.38 -17.94
N ARG A 167 -11.10 7.43 -17.87
CA ARG A 167 -11.17 6.36 -18.86
C ARG A 167 -11.14 7.00 -20.25
N PRO A 168 -10.30 6.54 -21.19
CA PRO A 168 -10.46 6.94 -22.58
C PRO A 168 -11.89 6.61 -22.99
N ALA A 169 -12.60 7.58 -23.57
CA ALA A 169 -13.89 7.32 -24.17
C ALA A 169 -13.71 6.24 -25.26
N ALA A 170 -14.45 5.15 -25.12
CA ALA A 170 -14.48 4.06 -26.10
C ALA A 170 -15.11 4.54 -27.41
#